data_AF-A0A1G3RD13-F1
#
_entry.id   AF-A0A1G3RD13-F1
#
_cell.length_a   1.000
_cell.length_b   1.000
_cell.length_c   1.000
_cell.angle_alpha   90.00
_cell.angle_beta   90.00
_cell.angle_gamma   90.00
#
_symmetry.space_group_name_H-M   'P 1'
#
loop_
_entity.id
_entity.type
_entity.pdbx_description
1 polymer ?
#
loop_
_entity_poly.entity_id
_entity_poly.type
_entity_poly.pdbx_seq_one_letter_code
_entity_poly.pdbx_strand_id
1 'polypeptide(L)'
;MELVSSPPGFYVLFTAGLAVDTGLALFRDGRLQVSADEDGGPQSNAFLGLFLGPGRWLARVDGRPPLAEGRYTLSFQALSPELILPRRAAREISFGDRPVFLQLRVLSAGRYRIRCPGAGVELYALPAMRGLPAEAALELTAGDYLLALKGPEGQAVSLTVTEE
;
A
#
# COMPACT_ATOMS: atom_id res chain seq x y z
N MET A 1 -13.98 -1.57 13.15
CA MET A 1 -14.13 -0.10 13.13
C MET A 1 -14.83 0.30 11.83
N GLU A 2 -15.73 1.29 11.87
CA GLU A 2 -16.34 1.87 10.66
C GLU A 2 -15.53 3.09 10.21
N LEU A 3 -15.15 3.11 8.93
CA LEU A 3 -14.43 4.23 8.32
C LEU A 3 -15.39 4.97 7.38
N VAL A 4 -15.43 6.29 7.51
CA VAL A 4 -16.20 7.17 6.63
C VAL A 4 -15.20 7.94 5.77
N SER A 5 -15.30 7.78 4.44
CA SER A 5 -14.54 8.53 3.45
C SER A 5 -15.47 9.42 2.63
N SER A 6 -15.19 10.71 2.54
CA SER A 6 -15.82 11.63 1.59
C SER A 6 -14.97 12.90 1.45
N PRO A 7 -14.39 13.22 0.27
CA PRO A 7 -14.48 12.58 -1.07
C PRO A 7 -13.56 11.35 -1.26
N PRO A 8 -13.55 10.68 -2.45
CA PRO A 8 -12.55 9.66 -2.74
C PRO A 8 -11.12 10.15 -2.48
N GLY A 9 -10.31 9.31 -1.85
CA GLY A 9 -8.96 9.73 -1.47
C GLY A 9 -8.05 8.57 -1.13
N PHE A 10 -6.77 8.90 -1.02
CA PHE A 10 -5.78 7.99 -0.49
C PHE A 10 -5.79 8.05 1.03
N TYR A 11 -5.65 6.90 1.65
CA TYR A 11 -5.60 6.76 3.09
C TYR A 11 -4.57 5.71 3.48
N VAL A 12 -4.13 5.78 4.73
CA VAL A 12 -3.42 4.70 5.40
C VAL A 12 -4.23 4.21 6.57
N LEU A 13 -4.25 2.89 6.76
CA LEU A 13 -4.82 2.23 7.91
C LEU A 13 -3.73 1.35 8.52
N PHE A 14 -3.35 1.61 9.76
CA PHE A 14 -2.26 0.87 10.38
C PHE A 14 -2.50 0.67 11.87
N THR A 15 -1.94 -0.40 12.39
CA THR A 15 -1.85 -0.66 13.82
C THR A 15 -0.50 -0.22 14.37
N ALA A 16 -0.43 0.05 15.67
CA ALA A 16 0.82 0.26 16.36
C ALA A 16 0.74 -0.29 17.79
N GLY A 17 1.81 -0.94 18.23
CA GLY A 17 1.93 -1.56 19.53
C GLY A 17 3.10 -2.53 19.57
N LEU A 18 3.53 -2.88 20.78
CA LEU A 18 4.60 -3.87 21.03
C LEU A 18 4.08 -5.19 21.58
N ALA A 19 2.84 -5.20 22.07
CA ALA A 19 2.28 -6.30 22.86
C ALA A 19 1.54 -7.34 22.01
N VAL A 20 1.23 -7.01 20.75
CA VAL A 20 0.43 -7.85 19.86
C VAL A 20 0.97 -7.74 18.45
N ASP A 21 1.12 -8.87 17.79
CA ASP A 21 1.36 -8.98 16.35
C ASP A 21 -0.01 -8.92 15.65
N THR A 22 -0.24 -7.90 14.83
CA THR A 22 -1.59 -7.56 14.35
C THR A 22 -1.70 -7.66 12.85
N GLY A 23 -2.72 -8.38 12.38
CA GLY A 23 -3.19 -8.33 11.00
C GLY A 23 -4.35 -7.35 10.81
N LEU A 24 -4.45 -6.79 9.61
CA LEU A 24 -5.54 -5.93 9.18
C LEU A 24 -6.22 -6.49 7.93
N ALA A 25 -7.56 -6.47 7.93
CA ALA A 25 -8.36 -6.71 6.74
C ALA A 25 -9.43 -5.63 6.59
N LEU A 26 -9.59 -5.12 5.37
CA LEU A 26 -10.57 -4.11 5.02
C LEU A 26 -11.71 -4.71 4.19
N PHE A 27 -12.94 -4.43 4.59
CA PHE A 27 -14.16 -4.90 3.96
C PHE A 27 -15.00 -3.74 3.44
N ARG A 28 -15.57 -3.88 2.24
CA ARG A 28 -16.59 -2.99 1.70
C ARG A 28 -17.97 -3.53 2.02
N ASP A 29 -18.84 -2.68 2.55
CA ASP A 29 -20.22 -3.00 2.95
C ASP A 29 -20.33 -4.23 3.87
N GLY A 30 -19.24 -4.55 4.58
CA GLY A 30 -19.11 -5.68 5.49
C GLY A 30 -19.11 -7.07 4.85
N ARG A 31 -18.95 -7.18 3.52
CA ARG A 31 -19.05 -8.47 2.81
C ARG A 31 -17.83 -8.81 1.98
N LEU A 32 -17.29 -7.83 1.24
CA LEU A 32 -16.20 -8.07 0.31
C LEU A 32 -14.88 -7.58 0.93
N GLN A 33 -13.95 -8.49 1.19
CA GLN A 33 -12.58 -8.11 1.54
C GLN A 33 -11.93 -7.45 0.32
N VAL A 34 -11.45 -6.22 0.49
CA VAL A 34 -10.83 -5.42 -0.59
C VAL A 34 -9.32 -5.39 -0.46
N SER A 35 -8.80 -5.42 0.76
CA SER A 35 -7.37 -5.50 1.02
C SER A 35 -7.11 -6.14 2.38
N ALA A 36 -5.94 -6.73 2.55
CA ALA A 36 -5.44 -7.21 3.82
C ALA A 36 -3.93 -7.11 3.85
N ASP A 37 -3.39 -6.85 5.04
CA ASP A 37 -1.98 -6.84 5.32
C ASP A 37 -1.74 -7.41 6.72
N GLU A 38 -0.64 -8.12 6.88
CA GLU A 38 -0.36 -8.88 8.09
C GLU A 38 0.89 -8.40 8.81
N ASP A 39 1.89 -7.85 8.09
CA ASP A 39 3.17 -7.45 8.68
C ASP A 39 3.80 -6.24 7.97
N GLY A 40 3.03 -5.50 7.17
CA GLY A 40 3.50 -4.44 6.29
C GLY A 40 4.15 -3.27 7.00
N GLY A 41 3.89 -3.10 8.30
CA GLY A 41 4.34 -2.00 9.14
C GLY A 41 5.47 -2.33 10.11
N PRO A 42 5.94 -1.30 10.85
CA PRO A 42 7.02 -1.46 11.82
C PRO A 42 6.63 -2.43 12.94
N GLN A 43 7.60 -3.24 13.38
CA GLN A 43 7.47 -4.18 14.49
C GLN A 43 6.37 -5.24 14.29
N SER A 44 6.19 -5.72 13.05
CA SER A 44 5.13 -6.68 12.69
C SER A 44 3.71 -6.16 12.94
N ASN A 45 3.51 -4.84 12.95
CA ASN A 45 2.17 -4.28 12.87
C ASN A 45 1.71 -4.26 11.41
N ALA A 46 0.42 -4.41 11.16
CA ALA A 46 -0.12 -4.23 9.83
C ALA A 46 -0.19 -2.75 9.41
N PHE A 47 0.07 -2.50 8.12
CA PHE A 47 0.07 -1.19 7.48
C PHE A 47 -0.48 -1.28 6.05
N LEU A 48 -1.68 -0.75 5.84
CA LEU A 48 -2.36 -0.74 4.55
C LEU A 48 -2.34 0.66 3.90
N GLY A 49 -1.93 0.71 2.64
CA GLY A 49 -2.21 1.84 1.74
C GLY A 49 -3.51 1.59 0.98
N LEU A 50 -4.37 2.60 0.92
CA LEU A 50 -5.74 2.46 0.43
C LEU A 50 -6.10 3.62 -0.51
N PHE A 51 -6.93 3.34 -1.52
CA PHE A 51 -7.71 4.33 -2.24
C PHE A 51 -9.19 4.03 -2.02
N LEU A 52 -9.88 4.87 -1.25
CA LEU A 52 -11.26 4.64 -0.84
C LEU A 52 -12.16 5.67 -1.49
N GLY A 53 -13.17 5.19 -2.23
CA GLY A 53 -14.32 6.01 -2.63
C GLY A 53 -15.31 6.21 -1.48
N PRO A 54 -16.38 6.99 -1.68
CA PRO A 54 -17.46 7.10 -0.71
C PRO A 54 -18.10 5.74 -0.47
N GLY A 55 -18.49 5.49 0.77
CA GLY A 55 -19.17 4.26 1.14
C GLY A 55 -18.84 3.83 2.56
N ARG A 56 -19.37 2.67 2.92
CA ARG A 56 -19.17 2.08 4.23
C ARG A 56 -18.02 1.07 4.18
N TRP A 57 -17.00 1.34 4.97
CA TRP A 57 -15.81 0.50 5.07
C TRP A 57 -15.66 -0.02 6.49
N LEU A 58 -15.36 -1.32 6.61
CA LEU A 58 -15.15 -1.97 7.90
C LEU A 58 -13.74 -2.55 7.96
N ALA A 59 -12.98 -2.11 8.96
CA ALA A 59 -11.69 -2.69 9.28
C ALA A 59 -11.84 -3.75 10.38
N ARG A 60 -11.26 -4.93 10.15
CA ARG A 60 -11.04 -5.98 11.14
C ARG A 60 -9.57 -6.03 11.51
N VAL A 61 -9.29 -6.08 12.81
CA VAL A 61 -7.96 -6.30 13.37
C VAL A 61 -7.98 -7.65 14.06
N ASP A 62 -7.01 -8.49 13.76
CA ASP A 62 -6.85 -9.81 14.37
C ASP A 62 -5.42 -9.92 14.94
N GLY A 63 -5.26 -10.59 16.09
CA GLY A 63 -3.94 -10.87 16.67
C GLY A 63 -3.37 -12.19 16.17
N ARG A 64 -2.04 -12.28 16.05
CA ARG A 64 -1.33 -13.47 15.55
C ARG A 64 -0.48 -14.16 16.62
N PRO A 65 -0.53 -15.50 16.74
CA PRO A 65 0.38 -16.23 17.62
C PRO A 65 1.85 -16.00 17.22
N PRO A 66 2.79 -15.93 18.18
CA PRO A 66 2.58 -16.16 19.61
C PRO A 66 2.07 -14.93 20.38
N LEU A 67 2.04 -13.73 19.78
CA LEU A 67 1.61 -12.48 20.41
C LEU A 67 0.19 -12.09 19.96
N ALA A 68 -0.79 -12.94 20.23
CA ALA A 68 -2.16 -12.77 19.71
C ALA A 68 -3.03 -11.81 20.53
N GLU A 69 -2.60 -11.44 21.74
CA GLU A 69 -3.37 -10.60 22.66
C GLU A 69 -2.50 -9.48 23.22
N GLY A 70 -3.07 -8.27 23.30
CA GLY A 70 -2.35 -7.13 23.82
C GLY A 70 -3.03 -5.80 23.48
N ARG A 71 -2.48 -4.71 24.02
CA ARG A 71 -2.93 -3.36 23.66
C ARG A 71 -2.32 -2.96 22.31
N TYR A 72 -3.15 -2.38 21.46
CA TYR A 72 -2.75 -1.75 20.21
C TYR A 72 -3.50 -0.43 20.03
N THR A 73 -2.99 0.39 19.13
CA THR A 73 -3.73 1.52 18.56
C THR A 73 -4.04 1.23 17.11
N LEU A 74 -5.18 1.72 16.61
CA LEU A 74 -5.57 1.66 15.21
C LEU A 74 -5.70 3.10 14.70
N SER A 75 -4.96 3.42 13.65
CA SER A 75 -4.93 4.76 13.06
C SER A 75 -5.44 4.72 11.63
N PHE A 76 -6.31 5.67 11.29
CA PHE A 76 -6.79 5.89 9.94
C PHE A 76 -6.52 7.35 9.56
N GLN A 77 -5.70 7.57 8.53
CA GLN A 77 -5.19 8.89 8.18
C GLN A 77 -5.28 9.12 6.68
N ALA A 78 -5.59 10.36 6.29
CA ALA A 78 -5.50 10.76 4.89
C ALA A 78 -4.04 10.74 4.43
N LEU A 79 -3.83 10.36 3.18
CA LEU A 79 -2.53 10.29 2.53
C LEU A 79 -2.57 11.14 1.26
N SER A 80 -1.46 11.79 0.93
CA SER A 80 -1.26 12.49 -0.34
C SER A 80 -0.03 11.88 -1.02
N PRO A 81 -0.17 10.74 -1.72
CA PRO A 81 0.95 10.10 -2.40
C PRO A 81 1.51 11.03 -3.46
N GLU A 82 2.83 11.01 -3.62
CA GLU A 82 3.43 11.76 -4.71
C GLU A 82 3.10 11.11 -6.06
N LEU A 83 2.69 11.94 -7.02
CA LEU A 83 2.47 11.51 -8.40
C LEU A 83 3.81 11.26 -9.10
N ILE A 84 3.95 10.08 -9.69
CA ILE A 84 5.08 9.71 -10.54
C ILE A 84 4.59 9.26 -11.93
N LEU A 85 5.44 9.47 -12.92
CA LEU A 85 5.25 9.00 -14.28
C LEU A 85 6.32 7.96 -14.62
N PRO A 86 6.03 6.99 -15.51
CA PRO A 86 7.06 6.15 -16.10
C PRO A 86 8.19 6.99 -16.70
N ARG A 87 9.42 6.68 -16.31
CA ARG A 87 10.63 7.34 -16.78
C ARG A 87 11.81 6.38 -16.72
N ARG A 88 12.73 6.50 -17.68
CA ARG A 88 13.97 5.70 -17.71
C ARG A 88 14.93 6.02 -16.56
N ALA A 89 14.87 7.24 -16.03
CA ALA A 89 15.75 7.67 -14.94
C ALA A 89 15.32 7.08 -13.60
N ALA A 90 16.29 6.53 -12.88
CA ALA A 90 16.15 6.13 -11.49
C ALA A 90 15.61 7.28 -10.62
N ARG A 91 14.87 6.91 -9.58
CA ARG A 91 14.39 7.79 -8.54
C ARG A 91 14.90 7.26 -7.21
N GLU A 92 15.56 8.10 -6.42
CA GLU A 92 15.89 7.71 -5.05
C GLU A 92 14.64 7.75 -4.17
N ILE A 93 14.44 6.68 -3.41
CA ILE A 93 13.38 6.52 -2.42
C ILE A 93 14.06 6.23 -1.08
N SER A 94 13.85 7.11 -0.10
CA SER A 94 14.31 6.91 1.27
C SER A 94 13.20 6.29 2.10
N PHE A 95 13.51 5.20 2.80
CA PHE A 95 12.56 4.57 3.71
C PHE A 95 12.76 5.06 5.14
N GLY A 96 11.64 5.42 5.78
CA GLY A 96 11.56 5.59 7.23
C GLY A 96 11.10 4.30 7.90
N ASP A 97 10.38 4.46 9.00
CA ASP A 97 9.74 3.38 9.76
C ASP A 97 8.46 2.83 9.10
N ARG A 98 7.97 3.46 8.02
CA ARG A 98 6.71 3.13 7.34
C ARG A 98 6.92 2.87 5.84
N PRO A 99 6.03 2.08 5.22
CA PRO A 99 5.99 1.95 3.77
C PRO A 99 5.82 3.30 3.06
N VAL A 100 6.42 3.40 1.88
CA VAL A 100 6.29 4.56 0.99
C VAL A 100 5.21 4.27 -0.04
N PHE A 101 4.32 5.23 -0.25
CA PHE A 101 3.22 5.13 -1.21
C PHE A 101 3.36 6.21 -2.27
N LEU A 102 3.28 5.81 -3.54
CA LEU A 102 3.36 6.69 -4.70
C LEU A 102 2.14 6.46 -5.60
N GLN A 103 1.63 7.53 -6.21
CA GLN A 103 0.63 7.41 -7.27
C GLN A 103 1.36 7.31 -8.60
N LEU A 104 1.36 6.13 -9.23
CA LEU A 104 1.89 5.95 -10.57
C LEU A 104 0.80 6.24 -11.60
N ARG A 105 1.06 7.16 -12.53
CA ARG A 105 0.17 7.43 -13.66
C ARG A 105 0.76 6.95 -14.97
N VAL A 106 0.10 5.98 -15.59
CA VAL A 106 0.42 5.42 -16.90
C VAL A 106 -0.39 6.14 -17.97
N LEU A 107 0.29 6.69 -18.97
CA LEU A 107 -0.34 7.53 -20.00
C LEU A 107 -0.76 6.73 -21.24
N SER A 108 -0.06 5.64 -21.55
CA SER A 108 -0.31 4.73 -22.67
C SER A 108 -0.43 3.30 -22.15
N ALA A 109 -1.29 2.50 -22.78
CA ALA A 109 -1.25 1.06 -22.51
C ALA A 109 0.04 0.47 -23.09
N GLY A 110 0.66 -0.45 -22.37
CA GLY A 110 1.89 -1.10 -22.81
C GLY A 110 2.55 -1.95 -21.74
N ARG A 111 3.73 -2.45 -22.07
CA ARG A 111 4.53 -3.29 -21.17
C ARG A 111 5.45 -2.42 -20.33
N TYR A 112 5.31 -2.51 -19.02
CA TYR A 112 6.09 -1.74 -18.06
C TYR A 112 6.93 -2.64 -17.18
N ARG A 113 8.09 -2.14 -16.78
CA ARG A 113 8.97 -2.77 -15.80
C ARG A 113 9.15 -1.84 -14.61
N ILE A 114 8.76 -2.31 -13.44
CA ILE A 114 8.93 -1.62 -12.16
C ILE A 114 10.04 -2.33 -11.39
N ARG A 115 11.09 -1.61 -11.02
CA ARG A 115 12.22 -2.17 -10.26
C ARG A 115 12.55 -1.27 -9.09
N CYS A 116 12.65 -1.88 -7.92
CA CYS A 116 13.12 -1.21 -6.71
C CYS A 116 14.05 -2.18 -5.95
N PRO A 117 15.29 -2.39 -6.40
CA PRO A 117 16.19 -3.36 -5.78
C PRO A 117 16.38 -3.05 -4.28
N GLY A 118 16.28 -4.09 -3.44
CA GLY A 118 16.37 -3.93 -1.99
C GLY A 118 15.07 -3.53 -1.30
N ALA A 119 13.95 -3.40 -2.03
CA ALA A 119 12.64 -3.16 -1.47
C ALA A 119 11.59 -4.13 -2.05
N GLY A 120 10.60 -4.48 -1.23
CA GLY A 120 9.36 -5.08 -1.67
C GLY A 120 8.53 -4.05 -2.44
N VAL A 121 7.85 -4.52 -3.49
CA VAL A 121 7.05 -3.69 -4.39
C VAL A 121 5.68 -4.34 -4.54
N GLU A 122 4.64 -3.56 -4.27
CA GLU A 122 3.26 -3.95 -4.55
C GLU A 122 2.60 -2.89 -5.42
N LEU A 123 1.74 -3.33 -6.33
CA LEU A 123 1.06 -2.47 -7.28
C LEU A 123 -0.43 -2.75 -7.28
N TYR A 124 -1.23 -1.69 -7.21
CA TYR A 124 -2.69 -1.77 -7.19
C TYR A 124 -3.29 -0.89 -8.28
N ALA A 125 -4.15 -1.46 -9.13
CA ALA A 125 -4.89 -0.71 -10.13
C ALA A 125 -6.02 0.09 -9.48
N LEU A 126 -6.08 1.39 -9.75
CA LEU A 126 -7.11 2.29 -9.24
C LEU A 126 -8.29 2.42 -10.23
N PRO A 127 -9.50 2.73 -9.75
CA PRO A 127 -9.89 2.97 -8.35
C PRO A 127 -10.26 1.69 -7.58
N ALA A 128 -10.20 0.52 -8.21
CA ALA A 128 -10.69 -0.73 -7.62
C ALA A 128 -9.76 -1.32 -6.55
N MET A 129 -8.55 -0.78 -6.36
CA MET A 129 -7.51 -1.34 -5.50
C MET A 129 -7.20 -2.81 -5.83
N ARG A 130 -7.24 -3.16 -7.13
CA ARG A 130 -6.95 -4.54 -7.57
C ARG A 130 -5.43 -4.75 -7.57
N GLY A 131 -4.95 -5.64 -6.70
CA GLY A 131 -3.55 -6.05 -6.66
C GLY A 131 -3.10 -6.65 -8.00
N LEU A 132 -1.92 -6.25 -8.45
CA LEU A 132 -1.25 -6.75 -9.63
C LEU A 132 0.03 -7.49 -9.22
N PRO A 133 0.41 -8.56 -9.95
CA PRO A 133 1.60 -9.31 -9.60
C PRO A 133 2.86 -8.45 -9.80
N ALA A 134 3.78 -8.53 -8.84
CA ALA A 134 5.08 -7.87 -8.89
C ALA A 134 6.05 -8.66 -9.79
N GLU A 135 5.76 -8.70 -11.10
CA GLU A 135 6.58 -9.38 -12.10
C GLU A 135 7.69 -8.47 -12.65
N ALA A 136 8.69 -9.08 -13.30
CA ALA A 136 9.79 -8.34 -13.94
C ALA A 136 9.32 -7.45 -15.11
N ALA A 137 8.16 -7.72 -15.71
CA ALA A 137 7.46 -6.85 -16.63
C ALA A 137 5.96 -7.18 -16.62
N LEU A 138 5.12 -6.16 -16.73
CA LEU A 138 3.66 -6.24 -16.59
C LEU A 138 2.96 -5.38 -17.65
N GLU A 139 1.89 -5.89 -18.23
CA GLU A 139 1.02 -5.16 -19.13
C GLU A 139 0.12 -4.21 -18.32
N LEU A 140 0.31 -2.91 -18.48
CA LEU A 140 -0.51 -1.88 -17.84
C LEU A 140 -1.37 -1.18 -18.88
N THR A 141 -2.60 -0.86 -18.51
CA THR A 141 -3.44 0.06 -19.28
C THR A 141 -3.16 1.50 -18.84
N ALA A 142 -3.50 2.48 -19.69
CA ALA A 142 -3.53 3.87 -19.27
C ALA A 142 -4.46 4.04 -18.05
N GLY A 143 -4.00 4.80 -17.06
CA GLY A 143 -4.72 4.96 -15.79
C GLY A 143 -3.80 5.25 -14.60
N ASP A 144 -4.40 5.25 -13.42
CA ASP A 144 -3.73 5.49 -12.15
C ASP A 144 -3.54 4.19 -11.36
N TYR A 145 -2.42 4.10 -10.66
CA TYR A 145 -2.03 2.96 -9.84
C TYR A 145 -1.47 3.45 -8.51
N LEU A 146 -1.70 2.69 -7.44
CA LEU A 146 -0.99 2.88 -6.18
C LEU A 146 0.21 1.93 -6.15
N LEU A 147 1.40 2.50 -6.00
CA LEU A 147 2.65 1.77 -5.82
C LEU A 147 3.03 1.84 -4.34
N ALA A 148 3.07 0.70 -3.67
CA ALA A 148 3.50 0.58 -2.28
C ALA A 148 4.90 -0.04 -2.24
N LEU A 149 5.80 0.59 -1.51
CA LEU A 149 7.20 0.20 -1.39
C LEU A 149 7.53 -0.04 0.08
N LYS A 150 8.14 -1.19 0.38
CA LYS A 150 8.62 -1.56 1.71
C LYS A 150 10.10 -1.86 1.63
N GLY A 151 10.92 -1.13 2.38
CA GLY A 151 12.37 -1.28 2.30
C GLY A 151 13.08 -1.03 3.62
N PRO A 152 14.41 -1.18 3.65
CA PRO A 152 15.21 -1.03 4.86
C PRO A 152 15.20 0.43 5.36
N GLU A 153 14.83 0.61 6.62
CA GLU A 153 14.82 1.91 7.29
C GLU A 153 16.20 2.59 7.21
N GLY A 154 16.21 3.90 6.91
CA GLY A 154 17.43 4.71 6.86
C GLY A 154 18.29 4.49 5.62
N GLN A 155 17.86 3.66 4.67
CA GLN A 155 18.55 3.47 3.39
C GLN A 155 17.75 4.08 2.24
N ALA A 156 18.47 4.67 1.29
CA ALA A 156 17.93 5.08 0.01
C ALA A 156 18.08 3.94 -0.99
N VAL A 157 17.01 3.62 -1.72
CA VAL A 157 17.03 2.67 -2.83
C VAL A 157 16.65 3.37 -4.13
N SER A 158 16.97 2.72 -5.25
CA SER A 158 16.65 3.22 -6.58
C SER A 158 15.37 2.58 -7.11
N LEU A 159 14.34 3.38 -7.35
CA LEU A 159 13.12 3.01 -8.05
C LEU A 159 13.21 3.41 -9.52
N THR A 160 12.91 2.48 -10.42
CA THR A 160 12.77 2.73 -11.86
C THR A 160 11.46 2.17 -12.36
N VAL A 161 10.74 2.96 -13.18
CA VAL A 161 9.51 2.54 -13.86
C VAL A 161 9.66 2.83 -15.35
N THR A 162 9.91 1.81 -16.16
CA THR A 162 10.17 1.99 -17.61
C THR A 162 9.11 1.34 -18.46
N GLU A 163 8.68 2.02 -19.52
CA GLU A 163 7.98 1.41 -20.66
C GLU A 163 9.01 0.68 -21.54
N GLU A 164 8.71 -0.57 -21.92
CA GLU A 164 9.54 -1.41 -22.80
C GLU A 164 9.23 -1.19 -24.28
#